data_AF-A0A959AWE4-F1
#
_entry.id   AF-A0A959AWE4-F1
#
_cell.length_a   1.000
_cell.length_b   1.000
_cell.length_c   1.000
_cell.angle_alpha   90.00
_cell.angle_beta   90.00
_cell.angle_gamma   90.00
#
_symmetry.space_group_name_H-M   'P 1'
#
loop_
_entity.id
_entity.type
_entity.pdbx_description
1 polymer ?
#
loop_
_entity_poly.entity_id
_entity_poly.type
_entity_poly.pdbx_seq_one_letter_code
_entity_poly.pdbx_strand_id
1 'polypeptide(L)'
;MKLFICFLLGISLSVHVCSQSLNVTNLACEHQANPLGIDEQYPRLSWQLQSEERNVIQDAYQLRVAESMEQLEGGRKLIWDSGRVSSGQSLYIPYAGPALEAGKRYYWQVRVWNGQGRSSGWSAPAWWEMGLGGPEKWQGKW
;
A
#
# COMPACT_ATOMS: atom_id res chain seq x y z
N MET A 1 -50.65 41.82 -28.88
CA MET A 1 -49.75 42.16 -27.76
C MET A 1 -49.63 40.93 -26.87
N LYS A 2 -48.39 40.45 -26.66
CA LYS A 2 -47.95 39.41 -25.69
C LYS A 2 -48.32 37.96 -26.07
N LEU A 3 -47.44 36.95 -26.00
CA LEU A 3 -46.08 36.85 -25.47
C LEU A 3 -45.43 35.58 -26.08
N PHE A 4 -44.21 35.68 -26.62
CA PHE A 4 -43.39 34.54 -27.00
C PHE A 4 -42.79 33.90 -25.73
N ILE A 5 -43.04 32.62 -25.48
CA ILE A 5 -42.39 31.85 -24.41
C ILE A 5 -41.23 31.08 -25.04
N CYS A 6 -40.02 31.57 -24.85
CA CYS A 6 -38.78 30.88 -25.19
C CYS A 6 -38.43 29.89 -24.07
N PHE A 7 -38.48 28.60 -24.37
CA PHE A 7 -38.02 27.52 -23.49
C PHE A 7 -36.49 27.42 -23.63
N LEU A 8 -35.75 28.05 -22.73
CA LEU A 8 -34.29 27.93 -22.65
C LEU A 8 -33.94 26.57 -22.03
N LEU A 9 -33.55 25.60 -22.87
CA LEU A 9 -32.90 24.37 -22.45
C LEU A 9 -31.53 24.69 -21.82
N GLY A 10 -31.43 24.60 -20.50
CA GLY A 10 -30.16 24.60 -19.79
C GLY A 10 -29.43 23.28 -20.01
N ILE A 11 -28.45 23.25 -20.90
CA ILE A 11 -27.52 22.13 -21.05
C ILE A 11 -26.55 22.20 -19.86
N SER A 12 -26.79 21.35 -18.85
CA SER A 12 -25.81 21.06 -17.81
C SER A 12 -24.65 20.29 -18.42
N LEU A 13 -23.53 20.95 -18.71
CA LEU A 13 -22.27 20.27 -19.00
C LEU A 13 -21.77 19.59 -17.72
N SER A 14 -22.08 18.31 -17.57
CA SER A 14 -21.42 17.46 -16.56
C SER A 14 -19.97 17.25 -16.99
N VAL A 15 -19.07 18.09 -16.48
CA VAL A 15 -17.62 17.84 -16.55
C VAL A 15 -17.31 16.56 -15.77
N HIS A 16 -17.12 15.47 -16.51
CA HIS A 16 -16.60 14.23 -15.95
C HIS A 16 -15.10 14.43 -15.74
N VAL A 17 -14.69 14.75 -14.51
CA VAL A 17 -13.29 14.69 -14.13
C VAL A 17 -12.91 13.21 -14.12
N CYS A 18 -12.24 12.75 -15.18
CA CYS A 18 -11.54 11.47 -15.16
C CYS A 18 -10.36 11.61 -14.18
N SER A 19 -10.57 11.19 -12.92
CA SER A 19 -9.46 10.95 -12.01
C SER A 19 -8.73 9.70 -12.50
N GLN A 20 -7.68 9.86 -13.29
CA GLN A 20 -6.85 8.74 -13.71
C GLN A 20 -6.18 8.12 -12.47
N SER A 21 -6.24 6.79 -12.40
CA SER A 21 -5.92 6.06 -11.15
C SER A 21 -4.42 5.75 -11.06
N LEU A 22 -3.74 6.40 -10.13
CA LEU A 22 -2.45 5.95 -9.63
C LEU A 22 -2.71 4.77 -8.68
N ASN A 23 -2.22 3.59 -9.05
CA ASN A 23 -2.36 2.37 -8.27
C ASN A 23 -0.99 1.82 -7.86
N VAL A 24 -1.00 1.00 -6.81
CA VAL A 24 0.18 0.27 -6.35
C VAL A 24 -0.09 -1.22 -6.46
N THR A 25 0.80 -1.93 -7.14
CA THR A 25 0.67 -3.36 -7.45
C THR A 25 1.99 -4.09 -7.20
N ASN A 26 1.98 -5.42 -7.37
CA ASN A 26 3.17 -6.28 -7.26
C ASN A 26 3.95 -6.04 -5.96
N LEU A 27 3.22 -6.06 -4.83
CA LEU A 27 3.82 -5.99 -3.50
C LEU A 27 4.68 -7.24 -3.26
N ALA A 28 5.87 -7.02 -2.73
CA ALA A 28 6.81 -8.08 -2.39
C ALA A 28 7.47 -7.81 -1.03
N CYS A 29 7.64 -8.87 -0.25
CA CYS A 29 8.49 -8.90 0.93
C CYS A 29 9.69 -9.78 0.62
N GLU A 30 10.91 -9.29 0.83
CA GLU A 30 12.14 -10.04 0.49
C GLU A 30 12.12 -10.60 -0.95
N HIS A 31 11.72 -9.75 -1.90
CA HIS A 31 11.57 -10.08 -3.33
C HIS A 31 10.52 -11.15 -3.67
N GLN A 32 9.72 -11.60 -2.72
CA GLN A 32 8.73 -12.64 -2.91
C GLN A 32 7.31 -12.10 -2.67
N ALA A 33 6.35 -12.60 -3.45
CA ALA A 33 4.95 -12.35 -3.20
C ALA A 33 4.48 -13.25 -2.05
N ASN A 34 4.00 -12.63 -0.97
CA ASN A 34 3.39 -13.33 0.16
C ASN A 34 4.25 -14.48 0.74
N PRO A 35 5.52 -14.23 1.14
CA PRO A 35 6.41 -15.31 1.55
C PRO A 35 6.08 -15.86 2.95
N LEU A 36 6.38 -17.15 3.11
CA LEU A 36 6.31 -17.89 4.37
C LEU A 36 7.72 -18.21 4.85
N GLY A 37 7.98 -18.04 6.15
CA GLY A 37 9.25 -18.43 6.77
C GLY A 37 10.35 -17.39 6.63
N ILE A 38 10.02 -16.10 6.72
CA ILE A 38 11.01 -15.02 6.71
C ILE A 38 11.71 -14.95 8.08
N ASP A 39 13.03 -15.14 8.10
CA ASP A 39 13.85 -15.00 9.32
C ASP A 39 14.58 -13.65 9.40
N GLU A 40 14.50 -12.81 8.37
CA GLU A 40 15.04 -11.44 8.39
C GLU A 40 14.29 -10.60 9.43
N GLN A 41 15.02 -9.94 10.32
CA GLN A 41 14.43 -9.17 11.44
C GLN A 41 13.78 -7.88 10.96
N TYR A 42 14.28 -7.32 9.85
CA TYR A 42 13.75 -6.13 9.21
C TYR A 42 13.39 -6.42 7.75
N PRO A 43 12.34 -7.24 7.50
CA PRO A 43 11.97 -7.62 6.14
C PRO A 43 11.77 -6.40 5.25
N ARG A 44 12.27 -6.49 4.01
CA ARG A 44 12.32 -5.39 3.06
C ARG A 44 11.12 -5.48 2.13
N LEU A 45 10.35 -4.40 2.13
CA LEU A 45 9.10 -4.25 1.40
C LEU A 45 9.34 -3.52 0.09
N SER A 46 8.74 -4.01 -0.99
CA SER A 46 8.87 -3.46 -2.34
C SER A 46 7.51 -3.43 -3.03
N TRP A 47 7.31 -2.46 -3.93
CA TRP A 47 6.07 -2.32 -4.69
C TRP A 47 6.31 -1.65 -6.04
N GLN A 48 5.32 -1.76 -6.93
CA GLN A 48 5.34 -1.14 -8.26
C GLN A 48 4.21 -0.12 -8.39
N LEU A 49 4.52 1.01 -9.05
CA LEU A 49 3.51 1.99 -9.43
C LEU A 49 2.90 1.59 -10.77
N GLN A 50 1.57 1.68 -10.86
CA GLN A 50 0.83 1.50 -12.11
C GLN A 50 -0.01 2.74 -12.38
N SER A 51 0.15 3.33 -13.56
CA SER A 51 -0.62 4.48 -14.01
C SER A 51 -0.72 4.50 -15.53
N GLU A 52 -1.80 5.10 -16.05
CA GLU A 52 -1.97 5.40 -17.46
C GLU A 52 -1.28 6.73 -17.86
N GLU A 53 -0.90 7.55 -16.88
CA GLU A 53 -0.19 8.81 -17.08
C GLU A 53 1.31 8.57 -17.36
N ARG A 54 1.89 9.42 -18.21
CA ARG A 54 3.34 9.44 -18.44
C ARG A 54 4.06 10.24 -17.37
N ASN A 55 5.32 9.93 -17.14
CA ASN A 55 6.20 10.64 -16.20
C ASN A 55 5.67 10.68 -14.76
N VAL A 56 4.99 9.61 -14.33
CA VAL A 56 4.57 9.44 -12.94
C VAL A 56 5.76 8.98 -12.12
N ILE A 57 6.12 9.79 -11.12
CA ILE A 57 7.20 9.52 -10.17
C ILE A 57 6.59 9.58 -8.77
N GLN A 58 7.00 8.64 -7.92
CA GLN A 58 6.68 8.67 -6.50
C GLN A 58 7.48 9.76 -5.79
N ASP A 59 6.81 10.57 -4.97
CA ASP A 59 7.44 11.56 -4.09
C ASP A 59 7.35 11.17 -2.62
N ALA A 60 6.35 10.37 -2.25
CA ALA A 60 6.19 9.87 -0.89
C ALA A 60 5.48 8.52 -0.87
N TYR A 61 5.63 7.81 0.25
CA TYR A 61 4.87 6.60 0.55
C TYR A 61 4.39 6.58 2.00
N GLN A 62 3.46 5.69 2.28
CA GLN A 62 3.08 5.31 3.64
C GLN A 62 2.79 3.81 3.67
N LEU A 63 3.42 3.14 4.62
CA LEU A 63 3.27 1.72 4.89
C LEU A 63 2.44 1.52 6.15
N ARG A 64 1.59 0.49 6.13
CA ARG A 64 0.89 -0.01 7.31
C ARG A 64 1.11 -1.49 7.44
N VAL A 65 1.26 -1.95 8.66
CA VAL A 65 1.38 -3.36 9.00
C VAL A 65 0.46 -3.66 10.18
N ALA A 66 -0.21 -4.81 10.14
CA ALA A 66 -1.05 -5.33 11.20
C ALA A 66 -0.99 -6.86 11.27
N GLU A 67 -1.59 -7.45 12.31
CA GLU A 67 -1.59 -8.90 12.54
C GLU A 67 -2.82 -9.59 11.96
N SER A 68 -3.82 -8.80 11.53
CA SER A 68 -4.99 -9.30 10.82
C SER A 68 -5.40 -8.35 9.70
N MET A 69 -6.10 -8.89 8.70
CA MET A 69 -6.69 -8.11 7.62
C MET A 69 -7.66 -7.05 8.14
N GLU A 70 -8.50 -7.40 9.12
CA GLU A 70 -9.47 -6.48 9.73
C GLU A 70 -8.78 -5.27 10.38
N GLN A 71 -7.68 -5.49 11.11
CA GLN A 71 -6.89 -4.41 11.71
C GLN A 71 -6.26 -3.51 10.65
N LEU A 72 -5.71 -4.14 9.59
CA LEU A 72 -5.04 -3.43 8.51
C LEU A 72 -6.00 -2.54 7.73
N GLU A 73 -7.12 -3.10 7.26
CA GLU A 73 -8.15 -2.41 6.49
C GLU A 73 -8.87 -1.37 7.34
N GLY A 74 -9.14 -1.69 8.61
CA GLY A 74 -9.72 -0.75 9.57
C GLY A 74 -8.78 0.39 9.97
N GLY A 75 -7.47 0.27 9.69
CA GLY A 75 -6.46 1.25 10.10
C GLY A 75 -6.36 1.43 11.62
N ARG A 76 -6.70 0.39 12.39
CA ARG A 76 -6.78 0.41 13.86
C ARG A 76 -5.96 -0.75 14.41
N LYS A 77 -5.31 -0.54 15.57
CA LYS A 77 -4.41 -1.54 16.19
C LYS A 77 -3.33 -2.03 15.21
N LEU A 78 -2.82 -1.11 14.39
CA LEU A 78 -1.66 -1.36 13.54
C LEU A 78 -0.44 -1.63 14.42
N ILE A 79 0.39 -2.59 14.05
CA ILE A 79 1.69 -2.77 14.73
C ILE A 79 2.66 -1.69 14.29
N TRP A 80 2.50 -1.21 13.05
CA TRP A 80 3.33 -0.17 12.48
C TRP A 80 2.55 0.64 11.44
N ASP A 81 2.70 1.95 11.52
CA ASP A 81 2.32 2.90 10.48
C ASP A 81 3.53 3.82 10.29
N SER A 82 4.10 3.87 9.09
CA SER A 82 5.28 4.70 8.83
C SER A 82 4.97 6.20 8.86
N GLY A 83 3.69 6.57 8.83
CA GLY A 83 3.27 7.90 8.41
C GLY A 83 3.68 8.17 6.96
N ARG A 84 3.49 9.42 6.52
CA ARG A 84 3.96 9.83 5.20
C ARG A 84 5.48 10.03 5.23
N VAL A 85 6.20 9.22 4.46
CA VAL A 85 7.66 9.32 4.29
C VAL A 85 7.95 9.97 2.94
N SER A 86 8.68 11.10 2.95
CA SER A 86 9.10 11.79 1.73
C SER A 86 10.27 11.04 1.08
N SER A 87 9.99 10.24 0.07
CA SER A 87 10.97 9.42 -0.64
C SER A 87 10.39 8.87 -1.95
N GLY A 88 11.19 8.90 -3.01
CA GLY A 88 10.90 8.23 -4.28
C GLY A 88 11.29 6.75 -4.32
N GLN A 89 11.86 6.21 -3.24
CA GLN A 89 12.23 4.79 -3.16
C GLN A 89 10.98 3.91 -3.03
N SER A 90 10.91 2.85 -3.82
CA SER A 90 9.81 1.85 -3.80
C SER A 90 10.32 0.40 -3.71
N LEU A 91 11.63 0.22 -3.61
CA LEU A 91 12.28 -1.08 -3.50
C LEU A 91 13.07 -1.16 -2.19
N TYR A 92 13.02 -2.34 -1.59
CA TYR A 92 13.77 -2.69 -0.39
C TYR A 92 13.62 -1.75 0.80
N ILE A 93 12.41 -1.26 1.05
CA ILE A 93 12.14 -0.44 2.23
C ILE A 93 12.13 -1.36 3.46
N PRO A 94 13.09 -1.23 4.39
CA PRO A 94 13.10 -2.07 5.58
C PRO A 94 11.87 -1.78 6.43
N TYR A 95 11.23 -2.82 6.94
CA TYR A 95 10.29 -2.70 8.03
C TYR A 95 10.98 -2.01 9.23
N ALA A 96 10.38 -0.93 9.73
CA ALA A 96 10.93 -0.12 10.82
C ALA A 96 9.97 0.01 12.00
N GLY A 97 9.08 -0.99 12.17
CA GLY A 97 8.19 -1.08 13.31
C GLY A 97 8.79 -1.87 14.49
N PRO A 98 7.97 -2.22 15.48
CA PRO A 98 8.37 -3.05 16.62
C PRO A 98 8.88 -4.43 16.21
N ALA A 99 9.68 -5.08 17.07
CA ALA A 99 10.22 -6.41 16.82
C ALA A 99 9.14 -7.43 16.42
N LEU A 100 9.42 -8.22 15.38
CA LEU A 100 8.53 -9.23 14.85
C LEU A 100 8.63 -10.54 15.64
N GLU A 101 7.51 -11.23 15.80
CA GLU A 101 7.40 -12.49 16.51
C GLU A 101 7.55 -13.67 15.55
N ALA A 102 8.26 -14.71 16.00
CA ALA A 102 8.46 -15.95 15.24
C ALA A 102 7.13 -16.67 14.97
N GLY A 103 7.00 -17.26 13.79
CA GLY A 103 5.80 -18.00 13.36
C GLY A 103 4.54 -17.15 13.17
N LYS A 104 4.66 -15.82 13.23
CA LYS A 104 3.52 -14.90 13.11
C LYS A 104 3.39 -14.36 11.70
N ARG A 105 2.16 -14.29 11.22
CA ARG A 105 1.82 -13.63 9.95
C ARG A 105 1.53 -12.15 10.17
N TYR A 106 2.06 -11.34 9.28
CA TYR A 106 1.87 -9.91 9.22
C TYR A 106 1.28 -9.52 7.88
N TYR A 107 0.23 -8.71 7.92
CA TYR A 107 -0.42 -8.15 6.75
C TYR A 107 0.03 -6.72 6.57
N TRP A 108 0.25 -6.29 5.33
CA TRP A 108 0.69 -4.96 5.03
C TRP A 108 0.08 -4.41 3.76
N GLN A 109 0.04 -3.09 3.69
CA GLN A 109 -0.40 -2.35 2.53
C GLN A 109 0.42 -1.06 2.42
N VAL A 110 0.45 -0.52 1.21
CA VAL A 110 1.15 0.73 0.91
C VAL A 110 0.24 1.66 0.12
N ARG A 111 0.38 2.96 0.35
CA ARG A 111 -0.10 4.00 -0.56
C ARG A 111 1.03 4.96 -0.89
N VAL A 112 0.92 5.61 -2.03
CA VAL A 112 1.96 6.51 -2.55
C VAL A 112 1.37 7.86 -2.90
N TRP A 113 2.24 8.86 -2.98
CA TRP A 113 1.94 10.15 -3.59
C TRP A 113 2.87 10.38 -4.76
N ASN A 114 2.34 10.94 -5.85
CA ASN A 114 3.18 11.36 -6.97
C ASN A 114 3.71 12.80 -6.81
N GLY A 115 4.58 13.23 -7.73
CA GLY A 115 5.13 14.59 -7.79
C GLY A 115 4.13 15.74 -7.98
N GLN A 116 2.85 15.44 -8.20
CA GLN A 116 1.77 16.44 -8.22
C GLN A 116 1.00 16.48 -6.88
N GLY A 117 1.47 15.74 -5.87
CA GLY A 117 0.81 15.62 -4.57
C GLY A 117 -0.45 14.74 -4.58
N ARG A 118 -0.75 14.03 -5.68
CA ARG A 118 -1.91 13.13 -5.75
C ARG A 118 -1.59 11.81 -5.04
N SER A 119 -2.46 11.42 -4.11
CA SER A 119 -2.39 10.14 -3.41
C SER A 119 -3.00 9.02 -4.27
N SER A 120 -2.42 7.84 -4.23
CA SER A 120 -3.10 6.59 -4.60
C SER A 120 -4.15 6.23 -3.54
N GLY A 121 -5.03 5.27 -3.88
CA GLY A 121 -5.67 4.43 -2.87
C GLY A 121 -4.63 3.55 -2.14
N TRP A 122 -5.06 2.86 -1.10
CA TRP A 122 -4.25 1.77 -0.54
C TRP A 122 -4.14 0.63 -1.57
N SER A 123 -2.98 -0.02 -1.61
CA SER A 123 -2.82 -1.26 -2.35
C SER A 123 -3.77 -2.33 -1.83
N ALA A 124 -3.99 -3.38 -2.64
CA ALA A 124 -4.49 -4.63 -2.07
C ALA A 124 -3.53 -5.08 -0.94
N PRO A 125 -4.04 -5.61 0.17
CA PRO A 125 -3.19 -6.15 1.22
C PRO A 125 -2.32 -7.31 0.72
N ALA A 126 -1.06 -7.31 1.15
CA ALA A 126 -0.14 -8.42 1.02
C ALA A 126 0.24 -8.92 2.42
N TRP A 127 0.99 -10.01 2.52
CA TRP A 127 1.46 -10.52 3.80
C TRP A 127 2.89 -11.05 3.72
N TRP A 128 3.48 -11.29 4.88
CA TRP A 128 4.58 -12.24 5.04
C TRP A 128 4.37 -12.98 6.36
N GLU A 129 5.00 -14.14 6.52
CA GLU A 129 4.97 -14.88 7.77
C GLU A 129 6.38 -15.17 8.25
N MET A 130 6.64 -14.88 9.51
CA MET A 130 7.95 -15.06 10.12
C MET A 130 8.28 -16.54 10.26
N GLY A 131 9.55 -16.88 10.07
CA GLY A 131 10.09 -18.19 10.39
C GLY A 131 10.13 -18.44 11.90
N LEU A 132 10.72 -19.56 12.30
CA LEU A 132 10.80 -19.95 13.71
C LEU A 132 11.81 -19.12 14.50
N GLY A 133 12.59 -18.25 13.84
CA GLY A 133 13.52 -17.35 14.51
C GLY A 133 14.72 -18.09 15.09
N GLY A 134 15.35 -18.93 14.28
CA GLY A 134 16.64 -19.57 14.57
C GLY A 134 16.59 -21.07 14.90
N PRO A 135 17.72 -21.78 14.74
CA PRO A 135 17.84 -23.22 14.99
C PRO A 135 17.59 -23.60 16.46
N GLU A 136 17.78 -22.69 17.41
CA GLU A 136 17.55 -22.91 18.84
C GLU A 136 16.08 -23.17 19.18
N LYS A 137 15.13 -22.75 18.32
CA LYS A 137 13.70 -23.02 18.51
C LYS A 137 13.22 -24.29 17.82
N TRP A 138 14.11 -24.96 17.08
CA TRP A 138 13.81 -26.20 16.39
C TRP A 138 13.85 -27.38 17.38
N GLN A 139 12.73 -28.08 17.53
CA GLN A 139 12.59 -29.23 18.45
C GLN A 139 12.60 -30.60 17.72
N GLY A 140 12.69 -30.59 16.40
CA GLY A 140 12.75 -31.81 15.61
C GLY A 140 14.06 -32.57 15.81
N LYS A 141 13.99 -33.89 15.75
CA LYS A 141 15.16 -34.78 15.75
C LYS A 141 15.38 -35.29 14.33
N TRP A 142 16.64 -35.27 13.89
CA TRP A 142 17.08 -35.84 12.60
C TRP A 142 17.13 -37.36 12.66
#